data_AF-A0A1Z5JBF6-F1
#
_entry.id   AF-A0A1Z5JBF6-F1
#
_cell.length_a   1.000
_cell.length_b   1.000
_cell.length_c   1.000
_cell.angle_alpha   90.00
_cell.angle_beta   90.00
_cell.angle_gamma   90.00
#
_symmetry.space_group_name_H-M   'P 1'
#
loop_
_entity.id
_entity.type
_entity.pdbx_description
1 polymer ?
#
loop_
_entity_poly.entity_id
_entity_poly.type
_entity_poly.pdbx_seq_one_letter_code
_entity_poly.pdbx_strand_id
1 'polypeptide(L)'
;MTSLLDIFEPPKDHHPTKNASNHPSNVTTNEQTQLLPTNLTSNVLIRHDSEFSIDSNYSPGNNDASRLLNVGQGALLLTAECLGTGLLALPGNIATLGNFWGFFFLVMQLPINLYAGTILHWTALDVEQQHELENRWYQESLQQGKIAKTACLEKNTQSEVIQSKIADDTDYREINQNTANSILSLLSQQQQQSDPEWVDLLPLTACTGEKLHHDTATHDFIGFTQALFDHKRATRMVRIIYYSNIFLVLGNYVLVMSHALQAVFVRLCLPMAGLCACLCMLGVSQLRTMARLGRTASLLSLLALLVVVVQCIHAIHFSASSKIHTDMSLPATSTVTSWLRKFSALGSIGFAVGSQKLFLNIRHELVDRQRAPQSLALSLSNAIPFFSDLVSFIGAITSVPLTLLLPAVFWRKRHGLALFRLSLDWSCALTYFSLVFMITATAGSVYSIQQDWSKHGAPFSCQLSGS
;
A
#
# COMPACT_ATOMS: atom_id res chain seq x y z
N MET A 1 -5.36 14.44 23.31
CA MET A 1 -5.13 13.72 22.03
C MET A 1 -3.77 14.06 21.44
N THR A 2 -3.38 15.35 21.34
CA THR A 2 -2.02 15.81 20.97
C THR A 2 -0.90 15.01 21.64
N SER A 3 -0.88 14.95 22.98
CA SER A 3 0.12 14.23 23.80
C SER A 3 0.31 12.73 23.49
N LEU A 4 -0.54 12.12 22.65
CA LEU A 4 -0.38 10.74 22.19
C LEU A 4 0.39 10.64 20.85
N LEU A 5 0.45 11.72 20.06
CA LEU A 5 1.26 11.79 18.84
C LEU A 5 2.73 12.03 19.15
N ASP A 6 3.02 12.82 20.19
CA ASP A 6 4.39 13.13 20.63
C ASP A 6 5.18 11.87 21.05
N ILE A 7 4.48 10.81 21.47
CA ILE A 7 5.05 9.48 21.80
C ILE A 7 5.49 8.71 20.54
N PHE A 8 4.99 9.09 19.36
CA PHE A 8 5.33 8.50 18.06
C PHE A 8 6.10 9.46 17.14
N GLU A 9 6.58 10.61 17.64
CA GLU A 9 7.54 11.43 16.90
C GLU A 9 8.83 10.60 16.71
N PRO A 10 9.37 10.48 15.48
CA PRO A 10 10.58 9.70 15.25
C PRO A 10 11.77 10.29 16.02
N PRO A 11 12.73 9.46 16.47
CA PRO A 11 13.94 9.97 17.12
C PRO A 11 14.65 10.92 16.15
N LYS A 12 14.81 12.18 16.56
CA LYS A 12 15.42 13.23 15.73
C LYS A 12 16.86 12.81 15.39
N ASP A 13 17.14 12.67 14.09
CA ASP A 13 18.41 12.14 13.61
C ASP A 13 19.59 13.00 14.09
N HIS A 14 20.26 12.53 15.13
CA HIS A 14 21.55 13.04 15.55
C HIS A 14 22.61 12.59 14.53
N HIS A 15 22.66 13.31 13.41
CA HIS A 15 23.81 13.28 12.51
C HIS A 15 25.09 13.44 13.34
N PRO A 16 26.01 12.45 13.32
CA PRO A 16 27.23 12.54 14.10
C PRO A 16 28.12 13.62 13.49
N THR A 17 28.16 14.79 14.14
CA THR A 17 29.11 15.85 13.83
C THR A 17 30.52 15.31 14.06
N LYS A 18 31.17 14.88 12.97
CA LYS A 18 32.59 14.52 12.96
C LYS A 18 33.40 15.76 13.31
N ASN A 19 33.79 15.89 14.58
CA ASN A 19 34.77 16.88 15.01
C ASN A 19 36.08 16.61 14.28
N ALA A 20 36.38 17.44 13.28
CA ALA A 20 37.64 17.38 12.55
C ALA A 20 38.79 17.78 13.50
N SER A 21 39.62 16.82 13.88
CA SER A 21 40.82 17.08 14.66
C SER A 21 41.87 17.78 13.79
N ASN A 22 42.15 19.05 14.09
CA ASN A 22 43.16 19.83 13.38
C ASN A 22 44.54 19.16 13.48
N HIS A 23 45.18 18.92 12.33
CA HIS A 23 46.60 18.62 12.26
C HIS A 23 47.22 19.41 11.11
N PRO A 24 48.18 20.32 11.35
CA PRO A 24 48.76 21.15 10.30
C PRO A 24 49.89 20.39 9.58
N SER A 25 49.75 20.22 8.27
CA SER A 25 50.85 19.79 7.38
C SER A 25 50.93 20.76 6.21
N ASN A 26 51.99 21.57 6.19
CA ASN A 26 52.27 22.53 5.12
C ASN A 26 52.58 21.81 3.81
N VAL A 27 51.70 21.94 2.82
CA VAL A 27 51.99 21.62 1.41
C VAL A 27 51.52 22.80 0.56
N THR A 28 52.48 23.47 -0.09
CA THR A 28 52.22 24.59 -1.01
C THR A 28 52.22 24.10 -2.44
N THR A 29 51.05 24.07 -3.08
CA THR A 29 50.91 23.94 -4.53
C THR A 29 49.74 24.81 -5.00
N ASN A 30 49.95 25.52 -6.12
CA ASN A 30 48.93 26.40 -6.70
C ASN A 30 47.95 25.58 -7.54
N GLU A 31 46.65 25.88 -7.42
CA GLU A 31 45.70 25.65 -8.51
C GLU A 31 44.61 26.73 -8.51
N GLN A 32 44.12 27.10 -9.70
CA GLN A 32 43.22 28.25 -9.88
C GLN A 32 41.76 27.81 -9.82
N THR A 33 41.12 27.92 -8.66
CA THR A 33 39.67 27.70 -8.54
C THR A 33 38.90 28.80 -9.27
N GLN A 34 38.27 28.47 -10.39
CA GLN A 34 37.35 29.38 -11.07
C GLN A 34 36.09 29.60 -10.23
N LEU A 35 35.63 30.86 -10.15
CA LEU A 35 34.46 31.24 -9.36
C LEU A 35 33.16 30.82 -10.05
N LEU A 36 32.48 29.81 -9.52
CA LEU A 36 31.11 29.47 -9.89
C LEU A 36 30.14 30.49 -9.26
N PRO A 37 29.23 31.13 -10.03
CA PRO A 37 28.38 32.20 -9.49
C PRO A 37 27.28 31.66 -8.57
N THR A 38 27.42 31.88 -7.26
CA THR A 38 26.44 31.55 -6.21
C THR A 38 25.25 32.51 -6.19
N ASN A 39 24.47 32.54 -7.27
CA ASN A 39 23.30 33.42 -7.37
C ASN A 39 22.13 32.82 -8.18
N LEU A 40 21.71 31.59 -7.83
CA LEU A 40 20.33 31.17 -8.09
C LEU A 40 19.46 31.58 -6.89
N THR A 41 18.59 32.55 -7.11
CA THR A 41 17.51 32.88 -6.18
C THR A 41 16.55 31.71 -6.01
N SER A 42 15.93 31.62 -4.83
CA SER A 42 15.00 30.55 -4.46
C SER A 42 13.65 30.67 -5.18
N ASN A 43 13.64 30.44 -6.48
CA ASN A 43 12.40 30.19 -7.22
C ASN A 43 11.80 28.87 -6.71
N VAL A 44 10.55 28.94 -6.24
CA VAL A 44 9.79 27.75 -5.82
C VAL A 44 9.71 26.80 -7.00
N LEU A 45 10.23 25.57 -6.83
CA LEU A 45 10.24 24.56 -7.89
C LEU A 45 8.80 24.10 -8.15
N ILE A 46 8.15 24.72 -9.14
CA ILE A 46 6.81 24.34 -9.59
C ILE A 46 6.90 22.90 -10.12
N ARG A 47 6.15 22.00 -9.48
CA ARG A 47 6.11 20.57 -9.80
C ARG A 47 5.49 20.39 -11.19
N HIS A 48 6.32 20.22 -12.20
CA HIS A 48 5.89 19.77 -13.52
C HIS A 48 5.57 18.27 -13.46
N ASP A 49 4.39 17.92 -12.95
CA ASP A 49 3.84 16.58 -13.05
C ASP A 49 3.72 16.22 -14.54
N SER A 50 4.57 15.29 -14.99
CA SER A 50 4.97 15.26 -16.40
C SER A 50 3.96 14.60 -17.31
N GLU A 51 3.68 15.26 -18.42
CA GLU A 51 2.95 14.78 -19.59
C GLU A 51 3.36 13.34 -19.98
N PHE A 52 2.52 12.34 -19.65
CA PHE A 52 2.24 11.18 -20.50
C PHE A 52 0.99 10.38 -20.06
N SER A 53 -0.05 11.07 -19.56
CA SER A 53 -1.40 10.53 -19.68
C SER A 53 -1.78 10.51 -21.16
N ILE A 54 -2.04 9.33 -21.73
CA ILE A 54 -2.60 9.24 -23.08
C ILE A 54 -3.96 9.96 -23.10
N ASP A 55 -4.06 10.98 -23.96
CA ASP A 55 -5.24 11.79 -24.23
C ASP A 55 -6.05 12.27 -23.01
N SER A 56 -5.35 12.82 -22.00
CA SER A 56 -5.98 13.83 -21.15
C SER A 56 -5.14 15.10 -21.02
N ASN A 57 -5.71 16.23 -21.47
CA ASN A 57 -5.22 17.58 -21.18
C ASN A 57 -5.48 17.92 -19.71
N TYR A 58 -4.83 17.20 -18.79
CA TYR A 58 -4.90 17.44 -17.35
C TYR A 58 -3.98 18.61 -16.97
N SER A 59 -4.17 19.76 -17.62
CA SER A 59 -3.64 21.02 -17.11
C SER A 59 -4.37 21.31 -15.80
N PRO A 60 -3.68 21.42 -14.65
CA PRO A 60 -4.31 21.53 -13.34
C PRO A 60 -4.87 22.95 -13.14
N GLY A 61 -5.99 23.25 -13.80
CA GLY A 61 -6.73 24.48 -13.59
C GLY A 61 -7.19 24.59 -12.13
N ASN A 62 -7.22 25.80 -11.59
CA ASN A 62 -7.47 26.09 -10.17
C ASN A 62 -8.75 25.46 -9.55
N ASN A 63 -9.67 24.97 -10.39
CA ASN A 63 -10.86 24.25 -9.97
C ASN A 63 -10.58 22.81 -9.48
N ASP A 64 -9.52 22.16 -9.94
CA ASP A 64 -9.28 20.73 -9.67
C ASP A 64 -8.71 20.42 -8.28
N ALA A 65 -8.30 21.44 -7.52
CA ALA A 65 -8.05 21.31 -6.08
C ALA A 65 -9.29 20.77 -5.33
N SER A 66 -10.50 21.01 -5.85
CA SER A 66 -11.76 20.44 -5.32
C SER A 66 -11.90 18.92 -5.49
N ARG A 67 -11.00 18.28 -6.26
CA ARG A 67 -10.99 16.83 -6.44
C ARG A 67 -10.14 16.09 -5.41
N LEU A 68 -9.16 16.72 -4.78
CA LEU A 68 -8.35 16.07 -3.75
C LEU A 68 -9.14 15.95 -2.44
N LEU A 69 -8.90 14.87 -1.68
CA LEU A 69 -9.58 14.59 -0.43
C LEU A 69 -8.99 15.43 0.71
N ASN A 70 -9.87 16.07 1.48
CA ASN A 70 -9.48 16.62 2.78
C ASN A 70 -9.20 15.49 3.79
N VAL A 71 -8.34 15.74 4.78
CA VAL A 71 -7.95 14.77 5.83
C VAL A 71 -9.18 14.10 6.49
N GLY A 72 -10.23 14.88 6.78
CA GLY A 72 -11.48 14.35 7.35
C GLY A 72 -12.31 13.50 6.38
N GLN A 73 -12.25 13.75 5.06
CA GLN A 73 -12.90 12.91 4.06
C GLN A 73 -12.14 11.59 3.89
N GLY A 74 -10.81 11.62 3.86
CA GLY A 74 -9.98 10.41 3.90
C GLY A 74 -10.20 9.58 5.18
N ALA A 75 -10.35 10.24 6.33
CA ALA A 75 -10.67 9.57 7.59
C ALA A 75 -12.04 8.89 7.55
N LEU A 76 -13.06 9.57 6.99
CA LEU A 76 -14.41 9.04 6.81
C LEU A 76 -14.44 7.85 5.85
N LEU A 77 -13.68 7.90 4.75
CA LEU A 77 -13.49 6.80 3.81
C LEU A 77 -12.85 5.58 4.46
N LEU A 78 -11.74 5.76 5.19
CA LEU A 78 -11.08 4.69 5.97
C LEU A 78 -12.01 4.12 7.04
N THR A 79 -12.81 4.97 7.70
CA THR A 79 -13.79 4.55 8.71
C THR A 79 -14.85 3.64 8.09
N ALA A 80 -15.39 4.02 6.92
CA ALA A 80 -16.38 3.23 6.21
C ALA A 80 -15.85 1.89 5.66
N GLU A 81 -14.52 1.72 5.51
CA GLU A 81 -13.91 0.42 5.19
C GLU A 81 -13.71 -0.45 6.44
N CYS A 82 -13.07 0.08 7.49
CA CYS A 82 -12.93 -0.61 8.78
C CYS A 82 -14.27 -1.12 9.32
N LEU A 83 -15.27 -0.25 9.28
CA LEU A 83 -16.64 -0.51 9.70
C LEU A 83 -17.50 -1.21 8.62
N GLY A 84 -16.88 -1.93 7.68
CA GLY A 84 -17.57 -2.66 6.61
C GLY A 84 -18.26 -3.94 7.09
N THR A 85 -18.03 -5.08 6.41
CA THR A 85 -18.56 -6.37 6.90
C THR A 85 -18.00 -6.78 8.26
N GLY A 86 -16.90 -6.16 8.70
CA GLY A 86 -16.41 -6.15 10.06
C GLY A 86 -17.27 -5.36 11.08
N LEU A 87 -18.59 -5.13 10.85
CA LEU A 87 -19.50 -4.36 11.73
C LEU A 87 -20.70 -5.13 12.38
N LEU A 88 -21.03 -6.37 11.97
CA LEU A 88 -22.19 -7.13 12.48
C LEU A 88 -22.00 -8.17 13.64
N ALA A 89 -20.84 -8.80 13.91
CA ALA A 89 -20.78 -10.04 14.77
C ALA A 89 -19.60 -10.28 15.78
N LEU A 90 -18.71 -9.33 16.06
CA LEU A 90 -17.76 -9.32 17.21
C LEU A 90 -18.40 -9.18 18.61
N PRO A 91 -19.72 -9.06 18.86
CA PRO A 91 -20.26 -9.50 20.15
C PRO A 91 -20.04 -11.00 20.32
N GLY A 92 -20.06 -11.77 19.21
CA GLY A 92 -19.58 -13.14 19.15
C GLY A 92 -18.12 -13.24 19.59
N ASN A 93 -17.21 -12.46 19.01
CA ASN A 93 -15.79 -12.43 19.43
C ASN A 93 -15.60 -12.00 20.89
N ILE A 94 -16.20 -10.88 21.32
CA ILE A 94 -16.04 -10.32 22.66
C ILE A 94 -16.64 -11.26 23.70
N ALA A 95 -17.79 -11.90 23.44
CA ALA A 95 -18.32 -12.95 24.30
C ALA A 95 -17.46 -14.22 24.30
N THR A 96 -16.94 -14.63 23.13
CA THR A 96 -16.05 -15.80 22.98
C THR A 96 -14.72 -15.62 23.73
N LEU A 97 -14.14 -14.43 23.67
CA LEU A 97 -12.91 -14.07 24.38
C LEU A 97 -13.17 -13.75 25.87
N GLY A 98 -14.42 -13.36 26.19
CA GLY A 98 -14.86 -12.81 27.47
C GLY A 98 -14.74 -11.27 27.46
N ASN A 99 -15.80 -10.58 27.88
CA ASN A 99 -15.98 -9.13 27.65
C ASN A 99 -14.74 -8.28 27.93
N PHE A 100 -14.08 -8.49 29.08
CA PHE A 100 -12.86 -7.79 29.46
C PHE A 100 -11.72 -7.96 28.43
N TRP A 101 -11.41 -9.20 28.06
CA TRP A 101 -10.34 -9.50 27.10
C TRP A 101 -10.70 -9.06 25.68
N GLY A 102 -11.99 -9.16 25.31
CA GLY A 102 -12.52 -8.64 24.04
C GLY A 102 -12.27 -7.15 23.87
N PHE A 103 -12.71 -6.33 24.83
CA PHE A 103 -12.48 -4.89 24.81
C PHE A 103 -11.00 -4.52 24.98
N PHE A 104 -10.25 -5.20 25.85
CA PHE A 104 -8.82 -4.96 26.04
C PHE A 104 -8.03 -5.19 24.74
N PHE A 105 -8.28 -6.31 24.05
CA PHE A 105 -7.58 -6.59 22.78
C PHE A 105 -7.95 -5.60 21.68
N LEU A 106 -9.25 -5.24 21.56
CA LEU A 106 -9.70 -4.21 20.63
C LEU A 106 -8.99 -2.87 20.89
N VAL A 107 -8.92 -2.42 22.15
CA VAL A 107 -8.28 -1.15 22.53
C VAL A 107 -6.77 -1.20 22.27
N MET A 108 -6.11 -2.35 22.49
CA MET A 108 -4.70 -2.55 22.17
C MET A 108 -4.41 -2.61 20.66
N GLN A 109 -5.35 -3.07 19.84
CA GLN A 109 -5.15 -3.13 18.39
C GLN A 109 -5.14 -1.73 17.73
N LEU A 110 -5.82 -0.74 18.32
CA LEU A 110 -5.85 0.65 17.82
C LEU A 110 -4.45 1.31 17.71
N PRO A 111 -3.64 1.42 18.79
CA PRO A 111 -2.28 2.00 18.69
C PRO A 111 -1.33 1.14 17.85
N ILE A 112 -1.49 -0.20 17.86
CA ILE A 112 -0.70 -1.10 17.01
C ILE A 112 -0.98 -0.79 15.52
N ASN A 113 -2.24 -0.64 15.13
CA ASN A 113 -2.62 -0.36 13.76
C ASN A 113 -2.23 1.04 13.31
N LEU A 114 -2.35 2.05 14.20
CA LEU A 114 -1.85 3.40 13.96
C LEU A 114 -0.34 3.41 13.75
N TYR A 115 0.43 2.75 14.62
CA TYR A 115 1.89 2.66 14.51
C TYR A 115 2.33 2.00 13.20
N ALA A 116 1.70 0.89 12.82
CA ALA A 116 1.98 0.20 11.55
C ALA A 116 1.66 1.08 10.32
N GLY A 117 0.55 1.83 10.34
CA GLY A 117 0.22 2.80 9.30
C GLY A 117 1.18 3.99 9.24
N THR A 118 1.66 4.49 10.38
CA THR A 118 2.67 5.54 10.46
C THR A 118 4.03 5.06 9.91
N ILE A 119 4.48 3.85 10.24
CA ILE A 119 5.67 3.22 9.61
C ILE A 119 5.50 3.14 8.08
N LEU A 120 4.32 2.70 7.63
CA LEU A 120 4.01 2.54 6.21
C LEU A 120 3.93 3.89 5.47
N HIS A 121 3.52 4.95 6.16
CA HIS A 121 3.55 6.32 5.65
C HIS A 121 4.98 6.83 5.44
N TRP A 122 5.82 6.81 6.49
CA TRP A 122 7.20 7.29 6.41
C TRP A 122 7.98 6.56 5.32
N THR A 123 8.01 5.23 5.39
CA THR A 123 8.76 4.38 4.45
C THR A 123 8.34 4.60 2.98
N ALA A 124 7.11 5.09 2.73
CA ALA A 124 6.62 5.43 1.39
C ALA A 124 6.90 6.89 0.96
N LEU A 125 6.93 7.87 1.88
CA LEU A 125 7.49 9.19 1.61
C LEU A 125 8.96 9.10 1.19
N ASP A 126 9.72 8.23 1.85
CA ASP A 126 11.14 8.00 1.54
C ASP A 126 11.35 7.43 0.13
N VAL A 127 10.52 6.48 -0.31
CA VAL A 127 10.58 5.92 -1.66
C VAL A 127 10.14 6.95 -2.72
N GLU A 128 9.13 7.77 -2.40
CA GLU A 128 8.78 8.93 -3.24
C GLU A 128 9.95 9.92 -3.36
N GLN A 129 10.64 10.23 -2.26
CA GLN A 129 11.81 11.12 -2.27
C GLN A 129 13.00 10.52 -3.03
N GLN A 130 13.26 9.21 -2.90
CA GLN A 130 14.32 8.54 -3.66
C GLN A 130 14.02 8.59 -5.17
N HIS A 131 12.79 8.24 -5.59
CA HIS A 131 12.38 8.36 -7.00
C HIS A 131 12.43 9.82 -7.50
N GLU A 132 12.10 10.83 -6.68
CA GLU A 132 12.28 12.23 -7.07
C GLU A 132 13.76 12.61 -7.30
N LEU A 133 14.71 12.04 -6.56
CA LEU A 133 16.14 12.28 -6.77
C LEU A 133 16.66 11.55 -8.01
N GLU A 134 16.26 10.31 -8.22
CA GLU A 134 16.58 9.52 -9.43
C GLU A 134 16.03 10.19 -10.70
N ASN A 135 14.78 10.67 -10.66
CA ASN A 135 14.16 11.43 -11.76
C ASN A 135 14.90 12.74 -12.07
N ARG A 136 15.40 13.47 -11.05
CA ARG A 136 16.22 14.68 -11.26
C ARG A 136 17.55 14.35 -11.94
N TRP A 137 18.27 13.34 -11.45
CA TRP A 137 19.50 12.84 -12.08
C TRP A 137 19.30 12.40 -13.54
N TYR A 138 18.18 11.74 -13.84
CA TYR A 138 17.82 11.37 -15.20
C TYR A 138 17.52 12.58 -16.10
N GLN A 139 16.82 13.59 -15.59
CA GLN A 139 16.57 14.84 -16.33
C GLN A 139 17.86 15.65 -16.55
N GLU A 140 18.74 15.74 -15.56
CA GLU A 140 20.03 16.44 -15.64
C GLU A 140 20.97 15.77 -16.65
N SER A 141 21.10 14.44 -16.61
CA SER A 141 21.89 13.69 -17.60
C SER A 141 21.32 13.77 -19.02
N LEU A 142 19.99 13.79 -19.19
CA LEU A 142 19.35 14.08 -20.49
C LEU A 142 19.62 15.52 -20.98
N GLN A 143 19.72 16.51 -20.08
CA GLN A 143 20.10 17.88 -20.47
C GLN A 143 21.58 17.96 -20.85
N GLN A 144 22.48 17.34 -20.09
CA GLN A 144 23.91 17.26 -20.41
C GLN A 144 24.16 16.55 -21.75
N GLY A 145 23.46 15.43 -22.00
CA GLY A 145 23.53 14.72 -23.28
C GLY A 145 23.03 15.55 -24.48
N LYS A 146 22.01 16.39 -24.29
CA LYS A 146 21.58 17.37 -25.30
C LYS A 146 22.65 18.43 -25.55
N ILE A 147 23.20 19.03 -24.49
CA ILE A 147 24.25 20.06 -24.57
C ILE A 147 25.50 19.53 -25.29
N ALA A 148 25.95 18.31 -24.94
CA ALA A 148 27.06 17.65 -25.61
C ALA A 148 26.78 17.41 -27.10
N LYS A 149 25.56 16.93 -27.44
CA LYS A 149 25.16 16.72 -28.83
C LYS A 149 25.10 18.02 -29.64
N THR A 150 24.63 19.13 -29.07
CA THR A 150 24.67 20.45 -29.74
C THR A 150 26.09 20.96 -29.93
N ALA A 151 26.96 20.83 -28.94
CA ALA A 151 28.36 21.25 -29.03
C ALA A 151 29.17 20.44 -30.07
N CYS A 152 28.82 19.16 -30.28
CA CYS A 152 29.39 18.36 -31.37
C CYS A 152 28.83 18.76 -32.75
N LEU A 153 27.54 19.13 -32.86
CA LEU A 153 26.98 19.62 -34.12
C LEU A 153 27.63 20.93 -34.56
N GLU A 154 27.77 21.90 -33.65
CA GLU A 154 28.32 23.24 -33.93
C GLU A 154 29.76 23.18 -34.47
N LYS A 155 30.58 22.25 -33.95
CA LYS A 155 31.93 21.98 -34.47
C LYS A 155 31.92 21.42 -35.89
N ASN A 156 30.96 20.58 -36.25
CA ASN A 156 30.84 20.06 -37.61
C ASN A 156 30.36 21.14 -38.59
N THR A 157 29.44 22.03 -38.20
CA THR A 157 28.96 23.12 -39.05
C THR A 157 30.08 24.13 -39.39
N GLN A 158 31.07 24.34 -38.51
CA GLN A 158 32.28 25.10 -38.86
C GLN A 158 33.18 24.37 -39.88
N SER A 159 33.12 23.04 -39.96
CA SER A 159 33.89 22.23 -40.93
C SER A 159 33.23 22.22 -42.32
N GLU A 160 31.89 22.21 -42.40
CA GLU A 160 31.15 22.23 -43.68
C GLU A 160 31.42 23.50 -44.52
N VAL A 161 31.79 24.62 -43.88
CA VAL A 161 32.24 25.85 -44.57
C VAL A 161 33.46 25.59 -45.47
N ILE A 162 34.28 24.59 -45.16
CA ILE A 162 35.45 24.17 -45.95
C ILE A 162 35.06 23.15 -47.04
N GLN A 163 33.94 22.42 -46.89
CA GLN A 163 33.49 21.40 -47.85
C GLN A 163 32.55 21.89 -48.96
N SER A 164 32.22 23.19 -49.01
CA SER A 164 31.45 23.84 -50.09
C SER A 164 32.12 23.85 -51.49
N LYS A 165 33.07 22.94 -51.74
CA LYS A 165 33.79 22.76 -53.01
C LYS A 165 33.81 21.31 -53.52
N ILE A 166 33.07 20.40 -52.90
CA ILE A 166 32.81 19.05 -53.44
C ILE A 166 31.29 18.83 -53.46
N ALA A 167 30.65 19.40 -54.47
CA ALA A 167 29.34 18.94 -54.91
C ALA A 167 29.56 18.02 -56.10
N ASP A 168 29.36 16.72 -55.92
CA ASP A 168 28.47 16.00 -56.83
C ASP A 168 27.90 14.71 -56.19
N ASP A 169 26.75 14.32 -56.72
CA ASP A 169 26.07 13.01 -56.70
C ASP A 169 26.50 11.90 -55.70
N THR A 170 25.63 11.55 -54.73
CA THR A 170 25.17 10.14 -54.53
C THR A 170 24.02 9.97 -53.50
N ASP A 171 23.34 8.82 -53.61
CA ASP A 171 22.10 8.41 -52.93
C ASP A 171 22.13 8.44 -51.38
N TYR A 172 21.16 9.13 -50.78
CA TYR A 172 20.98 9.25 -49.32
C TYR A 172 20.57 7.95 -48.59
N ARG A 173 20.30 6.84 -49.27
CA ARG A 173 19.83 5.59 -48.63
C ARG A 173 20.90 4.63 -48.10
N GLU A 174 22.14 4.65 -48.60
CA GLU A 174 23.17 3.71 -48.12
C GLU A 174 23.86 4.14 -46.81
N ILE A 175 23.85 5.43 -46.50
CA ILE A 175 24.61 6.01 -45.38
C ILE A 175 24.23 5.36 -44.04
N ASN A 176 22.94 5.15 -43.77
CA ASN A 176 22.47 4.68 -42.46
C ASN A 176 22.99 3.28 -42.07
N GLN A 177 23.30 2.43 -43.05
CA GLN A 177 23.79 1.06 -42.79
C GLN A 177 25.32 1.03 -42.70
N ASN A 178 26.02 1.84 -43.52
CA ASN A 178 27.47 1.99 -43.43
C ASN A 178 27.90 2.75 -42.17
N THR A 179 27.20 3.81 -41.75
CA THR A 179 27.48 4.51 -40.49
C THR A 179 27.31 3.59 -39.27
N ALA A 180 26.29 2.72 -39.25
CA ALA A 180 26.13 1.72 -38.19
C ALA A 180 27.33 0.75 -38.14
N ASN A 181 27.77 0.24 -39.30
CA ASN A 181 28.94 -0.63 -39.40
C ASN A 181 30.25 0.10 -39.02
N SER A 182 30.42 1.37 -39.38
CA SER A 182 31.59 2.18 -39.00
C SER A 182 31.67 2.46 -37.50
N ILE A 183 30.52 2.72 -36.84
CA ILE A 183 30.46 2.85 -35.38
C ILE A 183 30.81 1.51 -34.71
N LEU A 184 30.29 0.40 -35.24
CA LEU A 184 30.59 -0.94 -34.73
C LEU A 184 32.08 -1.32 -34.93
N SER A 185 32.68 -0.95 -36.07
CA SER A 185 34.10 -1.19 -36.31
C SER A 185 35.01 -0.34 -35.43
N LEU A 186 34.68 0.94 -35.22
CA LEU A 186 35.41 1.83 -34.30
C LEU A 186 35.37 1.29 -32.86
N LEU A 187 34.21 0.86 -32.38
CA LEU A 187 34.08 0.20 -31.08
C LEU A 187 34.93 -1.08 -30.99
N SER A 188 34.94 -1.92 -32.04
CA SER A 188 35.78 -3.12 -32.08
C SER A 188 37.28 -2.83 -32.07
N GLN A 189 37.71 -1.72 -32.69
CA GLN A 189 39.11 -1.31 -32.74
C GLN A 189 39.58 -0.72 -31.41
N GLN A 190 38.69 -0.01 -30.69
CA GLN A 190 39.01 0.59 -29.40
C GLN A 190 39.11 -0.46 -28.27
N GLN A 191 38.58 -1.67 -28.47
CA GLN A 191 38.54 -2.74 -27.45
C GLN A 191 39.84 -3.59 -27.36
N GLN A 192 40.89 -3.26 -28.13
CA GLN A 192 42.08 -4.12 -28.25
C GLN A 192 43.40 -3.50 -27.73
N GLN A 193 43.38 -2.33 -27.09
CA GLN A 193 44.63 -1.64 -26.70
C GLN A 193 44.58 -0.79 -25.41
N SER A 194 44.01 -1.32 -24.31
CA SER A 194 44.26 -0.82 -22.94
C SER A 194 43.94 -1.88 -21.87
N ASP A 195 44.60 -1.79 -20.71
CA ASP A 195 44.52 -2.75 -19.60
C ASP A 195 43.14 -2.82 -18.89
N PRO A 196 42.82 -3.94 -18.21
CA PRO A 196 41.45 -4.26 -17.80
C PRO A 196 41.06 -3.74 -16.40
N GLU A 197 40.99 -2.43 -16.20
CA GLU A 197 40.34 -1.84 -15.01
C GLU A 197 39.42 -0.65 -15.34
N TRP A 198 38.12 -0.87 -15.10
CA TRP A 198 37.08 0.12 -14.77
C TRP A 198 36.90 1.36 -15.67
N VAL A 199 36.48 1.18 -16.94
CA VAL A 199 35.86 2.25 -17.74
C VAL A 199 34.55 1.81 -18.41
N ASP A 200 33.45 2.35 -17.89
CA ASP A 200 32.20 2.73 -18.58
C ASP A 200 31.62 1.85 -19.71
N LEU A 201 31.24 0.62 -19.36
CA LEU A 201 30.11 -0.07 -20.00
C LEU A 201 28.75 0.47 -19.48
N LEU A 202 28.61 1.80 -19.46
CA LEU A 202 27.33 2.49 -19.21
C LEU A 202 26.37 2.17 -20.37
N PRO A 203 25.21 1.54 -20.14
CA PRO A 203 24.70 0.57 -21.10
C PRO A 203 23.77 1.16 -22.17
N LEU A 204 23.86 0.64 -23.40
CA LEU A 204 22.97 0.97 -24.52
C LEU A 204 21.48 0.61 -24.27
N THR A 205 21.14 -0.08 -23.19
CA THR A 205 19.74 -0.25 -22.74
C THR A 205 19.07 1.08 -22.38
N ALA A 206 19.82 2.17 -22.18
CA ALA A 206 19.25 3.52 -22.11
C ALA A 206 18.50 3.97 -23.38
N CYS A 207 18.77 3.34 -24.54
CA CYS A 207 18.10 3.65 -25.81
C CYS A 207 16.72 2.99 -25.95
N THR A 208 16.44 1.89 -25.22
CA THR A 208 15.09 1.33 -25.11
C THR A 208 14.30 2.12 -24.07
N GLY A 209 13.89 3.34 -24.45
CA GLY A 209 13.26 4.34 -23.59
C GLY A 209 11.82 4.02 -23.15
N GLU A 210 11.59 2.85 -22.59
CA GLU A 210 10.38 2.56 -21.82
C GLU A 210 10.41 3.42 -20.55
N LYS A 211 9.67 4.55 -20.57
CA LYS A 211 9.49 5.42 -19.38
C LYS A 211 8.81 4.59 -18.29
N LEU A 212 9.58 4.07 -17.34
CA LEU A 212 9.03 3.44 -16.14
C LEU A 212 8.30 4.53 -15.33
N HIS A 213 6.97 4.45 -15.23
CA HIS A 213 6.17 5.47 -14.54
C HIS A 213 6.31 5.33 -13.01
N HIS A 214 7.41 5.88 -12.47
CA HIS A 214 7.82 5.79 -11.07
C HIS A 214 6.76 6.24 -10.04
N ASP A 215 5.84 7.15 -10.41
CA ASP A 215 4.77 7.62 -9.52
C ASP A 215 3.85 6.48 -9.05
N THR A 216 3.62 5.48 -9.91
CA THR A 216 2.75 4.33 -9.58
C THR A 216 3.34 3.42 -8.50
N ALA A 217 4.63 3.53 -8.20
CA ALA A 217 5.35 2.59 -7.35
C ALA A 217 4.96 2.64 -5.87
N THR A 218 4.37 3.72 -5.37
CA THR A 218 3.92 3.80 -3.96
C THR A 218 2.41 3.77 -3.77
N HIS A 219 1.64 3.60 -4.87
CA HIS A 219 0.18 3.50 -4.84
C HIS A 219 -0.32 2.21 -4.16
N ASP A 220 0.30 1.06 -4.42
CA ASP A 220 -0.10 -0.22 -3.84
C ASP A 220 1.05 -0.98 -3.18
N PHE A 221 0.72 -2.03 -2.41
CA PHE A 221 1.72 -2.87 -1.74
C PHE A 221 2.66 -3.61 -2.70
N ILE A 222 2.28 -3.84 -3.96
CA ILE A 222 3.04 -4.64 -4.92
C ILE A 222 4.17 -3.78 -5.52
N GLY A 223 3.83 -2.60 -6.03
CA GLY A 223 4.80 -1.59 -6.45
C GLY A 223 5.74 -1.21 -5.31
N PHE A 224 5.18 -1.02 -4.10
CA PHE A 224 5.97 -0.57 -2.96
C PHE A 224 6.98 -1.65 -2.50
N THR A 225 6.59 -2.93 -2.55
CA THR A 225 7.51 -4.06 -2.34
C THR A 225 8.57 -4.15 -3.44
N GLN A 226 8.21 -3.83 -4.69
CA GLN A 226 9.17 -3.82 -5.80
C GLN A 226 10.24 -2.75 -5.60
N ALA A 227 9.86 -1.51 -5.30
CA ALA A 227 10.80 -0.42 -5.03
C ALA A 227 11.69 -0.68 -3.81
N LEU A 228 11.13 -1.16 -2.68
CA LEU A 228 11.88 -1.31 -1.43
C LEU A 228 12.81 -2.54 -1.37
N PHE A 229 12.59 -3.56 -2.21
CA PHE A 229 13.36 -4.81 -2.18
C PHE A 229 14.17 -5.10 -3.45
N ASP A 230 13.79 -4.55 -4.61
CA ASP A 230 14.24 -4.94 -5.96
C ASP A 230 14.33 -6.47 -6.16
N HIS A 231 13.45 -7.23 -5.51
CA HIS A 231 13.59 -8.68 -5.44
C HIS A 231 12.30 -9.39 -5.87
N LYS A 232 12.33 -9.90 -7.10
CA LYS A 232 11.20 -10.54 -7.80
C LYS A 232 10.50 -11.64 -6.99
N ARG A 233 11.17 -12.31 -6.03
CA ARG A 233 10.54 -13.28 -5.11
C ARG A 233 9.71 -12.59 -4.00
N ALA A 234 10.19 -11.49 -3.44
CA ALA A 234 9.48 -10.74 -2.39
C ALA A 234 8.20 -10.12 -2.95
N THR A 235 8.30 -9.41 -4.08
CA THR A 235 7.16 -8.86 -4.82
C THR A 235 6.14 -9.94 -5.19
N ARG A 236 6.60 -11.15 -5.57
CA ARG A 236 5.71 -12.29 -5.86
C ARG A 236 4.98 -12.80 -4.61
N MET A 237 5.65 -12.89 -3.45
CA MET A 237 4.99 -13.31 -2.21
C MET A 237 3.96 -12.28 -1.74
N VAL A 238 4.31 -10.99 -1.73
CA VAL A 238 3.34 -9.93 -1.37
C VAL A 238 2.17 -9.89 -2.35
N ARG A 239 2.41 -10.05 -3.65
CA ARG A 239 1.36 -10.17 -4.68
C ARG A 239 0.40 -11.33 -4.41
N ILE A 240 0.91 -12.50 -4.01
CA ILE A 240 0.07 -13.66 -3.64
C ILE A 240 -0.80 -13.32 -2.43
N ILE A 241 -0.19 -12.84 -1.33
CA ILE A 241 -0.91 -12.47 -0.09
C ILE A 241 -1.98 -11.40 -0.37
N TYR A 242 -1.65 -10.39 -1.17
CA TYR A 242 -2.53 -9.28 -1.52
C TYR A 242 -3.75 -9.71 -2.36
N TYR A 243 -3.54 -10.55 -3.38
CA TYR A 243 -4.66 -11.07 -4.18
C TYR A 243 -5.48 -12.12 -3.42
N SER A 244 -4.85 -12.95 -2.56
CA SER A 244 -5.58 -13.83 -1.64
C SER A 244 -6.45 -13.03 -0.66
N ASN A 245 -5.97 -11.89 -0.13
CA ASN A 245 -6.78 -10.97 0.67
C ASN A 245 -8.00 -10.48 -0.12
N ILE A 246 -7.80 -9.94 -1.33
CA ILE A 246 -8.90 -9.43 -2.16
C ILE A 246 -9.94 -10.52 -2.43
N PHE A 247 -9.51 -11.71 -2.85
CA PHE A 247 -10.41 -12.82 -3.18
C PHE A 247 -11.25 -13.26 -1.96
N LEU A 248 -10.61 -13.45 -0.80
CA LEU A 248 -11.29 -13.86 0.42
C LEU A 248 -12.26 -12.78 0.94
N VAL A 249 -11.84 -11.52 0.95
CA VAL A 249 -12.67 -10.38 1.36
C VAL A 249 -13.88 -10.23 0.44
N LEU A 250 -13.70 -10.40 -0.87
CA LEU A 250 -14.79 -10.40 -1.85
C LEU A 250 -15.79 -11.54 -1.57
N GLY A 251 -15.29 -12.75 -1.26
CA GLY A 251 -16.13 -13.88 -0.84
C GLY A 251 -16.96 -13.61 0.42
N ASN A 252 -16.38 -12.91 1.40
CA ASN A 252 -17.11 -12.48 2.61
C ASN A 252 -18.20 -11.45 2.29
N TYR A 253 -17.92 -10.46 1.44
CA TYR A 253 -18.94 -9.49 0.99
C TYR A 253 -20.08 -10.18 0.23
N VAL A 254 -19.78 -11.12 -0.67
CA VAL A 254 -20.78 -11.95 -1.35
C VAL A 254 -21.61 -12.74 -0.33
N LEU A 255 -20.99 -13.39 0.66
CA LEU A 255 -21.71 -14.19 1.67
C LEU A 255 -22.65 -13.33 2.54
N VAL A 256 -22.20 -12.17 3.01
CA VAL A 256 -23.07 -11.25 3.76
C VAL A 256 -24.23 -10.73 2.90
N MET A 257 -23.97 -10.40 1.63
CA MET A 257 -25.04 -10.02 0.69
C MET A 257 -25.97 -11.19 0.35
N SER A 258 -25.48 -12.44 0.40
CA SER A 258 -26.29 -13.66 0.25
C SER A 258 -27.29 -13.80 1.39
N HIS A 259 -26.85 -13.61 2.65
CA HIS A 259 -27.74 -13.64 3.80
C HIS A 259 -28.75 -12.49 3.80
N ALA A 260 -28.35 -11.29 3.37
CA ALA A 260 -29.26 -10.16 3.20
C ALA A 260 -30.35 -10.45 2.14
N LEU A 261 -29.96 -11.01 0.99
CA LEU A 261 -30.92 -11.44 -0.05
C LEU A 261 -31.82 -12.60 0.43
N GLN A 262 -31.30 -13.55 1.21
CA GLN A 262 -32.10 -14.62 1.80
C GLN A 262 -33.14 -14.09 2.81
N ALA A 263 -32.78 -13.08 3.62
CA ALA A 263 -33.70 -12.44 4.55
C ALA A 263 -34.82 -11.65 3.85
N VAL A 264 -34.51 -11.01 2.71
CA VAL A 264 -35.52 -10.34 1.87
C VAL A 264 -36.38 -11.34 1.11
N PHE A 265 -35.78 -12.40 0.58
CA PHE A 265 -36.43 -13.43 -0.24
C PHE A 265 -36.42 -14.79 0.46
N VAL A 266 -37.31 -14.97 1.44
CA VAL A 266 -37.42 -16.15 2.33
C VAL A 266 -37.45 -17.51 1.60
N ARG A 267 -37.79 -17.54 0.31
CA ARG A 267 -37.82 -18.77 -0.53
C ARG A 267 -36.50 -19.08 -1.26
N LEU A 268 -35.49 -18.21 -1.24
CA LEU A 268 -34.19 -18.49 -1.83
C LEU A 268 -33.30 -19.27 -0.85
N CYS A 269 -32.76 -20.41 -1.30
CA CYS A 269 -31.66 -21.06 -0.59
C CYS A 269 -30.40 -20.18 -0.66
N LEU A 270 -29.57 -20.21 0.40
CA LEU A 270 -28.34 -19.42 0.49
C LEU A 270 -27.41 -19.51 -0.75
N PRO A 271 -27.21 -20.69 -1.41
CA PRO A 271 -26.40 -20.74 -2.64
C PRO A 271 -26.99 -19.95 -3.81
N MET A 272 -28.32 -19.93 -3.95
CA MET A 272 -29.01 -19.16 -4.99
C MET A 272 -28.97 -17.66 -4.68
N ALA A 273 -29.14 -17.30 -3.40
CA ALA A 273 -28.94 -15.92 -2.95
C ALA A 273 -27.49 -15.44 -3.20
N GLY A 274 -26.49 -16.32 -3.08
CA GLY A 274 -25.09 -16.03 -3.43
C GLY A 274 -24.84 -15.88 -4.92
N LEU A 275 -25.47 -16.70 -5.76
CA LEU A 275 -25.42 -16.49 -7.22
C LEU A 275 -26.07 -15.17 -7.63
N CYS A 276 -27.22 -14.81 -7.04
CA CYS A 276 -27.83 -13.50 -7.22
C CYS A 276 -26.92 -12.36 -6.72
N ALA A 277 -26.28 -12.50 -5.56
CA ALA A 277 -25.33 -11.53 -5.04
C ALA A 277 -24.14 -11.30 -5.99
N CYS A 278 -23.53 -12.39 -6.49
CA CYS A 278 -22.48 -12.33 -7.50
C CYS A 278 -22.92 -11.60 -8.78
N LEU A 279 -24.11 -11.93 -9.31
CA LEU A 279 -24.65 -11.30 -10.52
C LEU A 279 -24.91 -9.79 -10.31
N CYS A 280 -25.47 -9.39 -9.18
CA CYS A 280 -25.65 -7.98 -8.82
C CYS A 280 -24.30 -7.26 -8.69
N MET A 281 -23.31 -7.88 -8.02
CA MET A 281 -21.99 -7.29 -7.83
C MET A 281 -21.23 -7.13 -9.15
N LEU A 282 -21.32 -8.10 -10.05
CA LEU A 282 -20.76 -8.04 -11.40
C LEU A 282 -21.46 -6.95 -12.22
N GLY A 283 -22.79 -6.86 -12.18
CA GLY A 283 -23.57 -5.84 -12.87
C GLY A 283 -23.18 -4.42 -12.47
N VAL A 284 -23.03 -4.16 -11.16
CA VAL A 284 -22.53 -2.88 -10.64
C VAL A 284 -21.07 -2.64 -11.05
N SER A 285 -20.23 -3.68 -11.08
CA SER A 285 -18.81 -3.56 -11.47
C SER A 285 -18.61 -3.22 -12.95
N GLN A 286 -19.57 -3.51 -13.84
CA GLN A 286 -19.50 -3.11 -15.25
C GLN A 286 -19.84 -1.62 -15.48
N LEU A 287 -20.26 -0.88 -14.45
CA LEU A 287 -20.50 0.56 -14.54
C LEU A 287 -19.16 1.32 -14.63
N ARG A 288 -18.72 1.59 -15.87
CA ARG A 288 -17.43 2.19 -16.28
C ARG A 288 -17.08 3.55 -15.61
N THR A 289 -17.97 4.14 -14.82
CA THR A 289 -17.83 5.45 -14.16
C THR A 289 -17.29 5.38 -12.72
N MET A 290 -16.51 4.35 -12.37
CA MET A 290 -16.01 4.09 -11.00
C MET A 290 -15.38 5.30 -10.29
N ALA A 291 -14.66 6.17 -11.00
CA ALA A 291 -14.02 7.36 -10.42
C ALA A 291 -15.00 8.36 -9.77
N ARG A 292 -16.25 8.42 -10.24
CA ARG A 292 -17.33 9.15 -9.53
C ARG A 292 -18.05 8.26 -8.52
N LEU A 293 -18.20 6.98 -8.85
CA LEU A 293 -18.93 6.02 -8.02
C LEU A 293 -18.32 5.86 -6.61
N GLY A 294 -16.99 5.91 -6.48
CA GLY A 294 -16.30 5.73 -5.19
C GLY A 294 -16.78 6.66 -4.07
N ARG A 295 -16.94 7.96 -4.35
CA ARG A 295 -17.43 8.94 -3.36
C ARG A 295 -18.89 8.71 -2.99
N THR A 296 -19.74 8.45 -3.98
CA THR A 296 -21.17 8.18 -3.75
C THR A 296 -21.40 6.85 -3.04
N ALA A 297 -20.58 5.83 -3.33
CA ALA A 297 -20.64 4.52 -2.69
C ALA A 297 -20.13 4.58 -1.24
N SER A 298 -19.08 5.36 -0.96
CA SER A 298 -18.64 5.62 0.42
C SER A 298 -19.71 6.32 1.25
N LEU A 299 -20.34 7.37 0.71
CA LEU A 299 -21.45 8.06 1.38
C LEU A 299 -22.64 7.13 1.62
N LEU A 300 -23.00 6.31 0.62
CA LEU A 300 -24.09 5.33 0.74
C LEU A 300 -23.77 4.23 1.76
N SER A 301 -22.52 3.76 1.80
CA SER A 301 -22.04 2.79 2.80
C SER A 301 -22.14 3.35 4.21
N LEU A 302 -21.65 4.58 4.43
CA LEU A 302 -21.74 5.24 5.74
C LEU A 302 -23.20 5.53 6.15
N LEU A 303 -24.08 5.86 5.20
CA LEU A 303 -25.51 6.04 5.47
C LEU A 303 -26.17 4.71 5.89
N ALA A 304 -25.89 3.60 5.19
CA ALA A 304 -26.39 2.28 5.55
C ALA A 304 -25.87 1.83 6.92
N LEU A 305 -24.59 2.09 7.20
CA LEU A 305 -23.95 1.86 8.49
C LEU A 305 -24.61 2.66 9.62
N LEU A 306 -24.86 3.96 9.41
CA LEU A 306 -25.56 4.80 10.38
C LEU A 306 -26.96 4.27 10.69
N VAL A 307 -27.69 3.78 9.67
CA VAL A 307 -29.00 3.12 9.86
C VAL A 307 -28.87 1.86 10.72
N VAL A 308 -27.86 1.00 10.47
CA VAL A 308 -27.61 -0.20 11.30
C VAL A 308 -27.29 0.18 12.75
N VAL A 309 -26.44 1.18 12.97
CA VAL A 309 -26.09 1.65 14.34
C VAL A 309 -27.33 2.20 15.06
N VAL A 310 -28.18 2.98 14.39
CA VAL A 310 -29.45 3.48 14.95
C VAL A 310 -30.41 2.32 15.26
N GLN A 311 -30.51 1.31 14.39
CA GLN A 311 -31.31 0.10 14.64
C GLN A 311 -30.79 -0.68 15.86
N CYS A 312 -29.48 -0.83 16.02
CA CYS A 312 -28.89 -1.48 17.19
C CYS A 312 -29.17 -0.70 18.49
N ILE A 313 -29.00 0.63 18.50
CA ILE A 313 -29.30 1.48 19.66
C ILE A 313 -30.79 1.39 20.03
N HIS A 314 -31.68 1.45 19.03
CA HIS A 314 -33.12 1.28 19.22
C HIS A 314 -33.46 -0.10 19.80
N ALA A 315 -32.88 -1.17 19.24
CA ALA A 315 -33.09 -2.53 19.73
C ALA A 315 -32.64 -2.70 21.19
N ILE A 316 -31.48 -2.13 21.57
CA ILE A 316 -30.99 -2.14 22.96
C ILE A 316 -31.97 -1.40 23.89
N HIS A 317 -32.40 -0.20 23.50
CA HIS A 317 -33.31 0.63 24.31
C HIS A 317 -34.66 -0.06 24.57
N PHE A 318 -35.26 -0.69 23.57
CA PHE A 318 -36.57 -1.35 23.70
C PHE A 318 -36.50 -2.79 24.25
N SER A 319 -35.37 -3.50 24.14
CA SER A 319 -35.24 -4.87 24.66
C SER A 319 -35.01 -4.94 26.18
N ALA A 320 -34.76 -3.81 26.84
CA ALA A 320 -34.33 -3.76 28.24
C ALA A 320 -35.34 -4.32 29.27
N SER A 321 -36.60 -4.55 28.88
CA SER A 321 -37.64 -5.12 29.75
C SER A 321 -37.67 -6.65 29.78
N SER A 322 -36.92 -7.35 28.91
CA SER A 322 -36.87 -8.81 28.87
C SER A 322 -35.83 -9.34 29.86
N LYS A 323 -36.26 -10.10 30.87
CA LYS A 323 -35.34 -10.82 31.76
C LYS A 323 -34.48 -11.80 30.94
N ILE A 324 -33.19 -11.52 30.84
CA ILE A 324 -32.23 -12.39 30.17
C ILE A 324 -32.08 -13.66 31.00
N HIS A 325 -32.64 -14.77 30.51
CA HIS A 325 -32.38 -16.09 31.09
C HIS A 325 -30.92 -16.48 30.79
N THR A 326 -30.06 -16.33 31.80
CA THR A 326 -28.62 -16.68 31.75
C THR A 326 -28.35 -18.18 31.84
N ASP A 327 -29.37 -19.01 31.64
CA ASP A 327 -29.35 -20.45 31.91
C ASP A 327 -28.90 -21.29 30.69
N MET A 328 -28.25 -20.67 29.72
CA MET A 328 -27.58 -21.37 28.62
C MET A 328 -26.25 -21.97 29.12
N SER A 329 -26.35 -23.06 29.89
CA SER A 329 -25.20 -23.85 30.32
C SER A 329 -24.48 -24.43 29.10
N LEU A 330 -23.36 -23.83 28.68
CA LEU A 330 -22.56 -24.36 27.59
C LEU A 330 -22.13 -25.81 27.92
N PRO A 331 -22.31 -26.77 27.00
CA PRO A 331 -21.76 -28.10 27.18
C PRO A 331 -20.24 -28.01 27.32
N ALA A 332 -19.64 -28.89 28.12
CA ALA A 332 -18.22 -28.86 28.46
C ALA A 332 -17.31 -29.21 27.26
N THR A 333 -17.18 -28.28 26.32
CA THR A 333 -16.30 -28.37 25.15
C THR A 333 -14.83 -28.42 25.60
N SER A 334 -14.07 -29.38 25.07
CA SER A 334 -12.70 -29.64 25.54
C SER A 334 -11.78 -28.43 25.32
N THR A 335 -10.84 -28.23 26.25
CA THR A 335 -10.08 -26.98 26.45
C THR A 335 -9.46 -26.41 25.16
N VAL A 336 -8.92 -27.28 24.30
CA VAL A 336 -8.29 -26.91 23.02
C VAL A 336 -9.27 -26.15 22.10
N THR A 337 -10.53 -26.57 22.05
CA THR A 337 -11.58 -25.98 21.20
C THR A 337 -11.88 -24.53 21.62
N SER A 338 -11.92 -24.27 22.92
CA SER A 338 -12.13 -22.93 23.48
C SER A 338 -10.97 -21.99 23.15
N TRP A 339 -9.71 -22.45 23.28
CA TRP A 339 -8.55 -21.68 22.87
C TRP A 339 -8.55 -21.36 21.38
N LEU A 340 -8.85 -22.36 20.54
CA LEU A 340 -8.91 -22.17 19.09
C LEU A 340 -10.01 -21.17 18.69
N ARG A 341 -11.22 -21.26 19.27
CA ARG A 341 -12.26 -20.25 19.03
C ARG A 341 -11.88 -18.86 19.54
N LYS A 342 -11.12 -18.76 20.64
CA LYS A 342 -10.58 -17.48 21.13
C LYS A 342 -9.51 -16.88 20.20
N PHE A 343 -8.64 -17.69 19.62
CA PHE A 343 -7.71 -17.22 18.59
C PHE A 343 -8.43 -16.81 17.30
N SER A 344 -9.54 -17.46 16.95
CA SER A 344 -10.46 -16.94 15.92
C SER A 344 -11.00 -15.56 16.32
N ALA A 345 -11.57 -15.42 17.52
CA ALA A 345 -12.10 -14.13 17.99
C ALA A 345 -11.08 -12.98 17.90
N LEU A 346 -9.81 -13.25 18.24
CA LEU A 346 -8.68 -12.33 18.07
C LEU A 346 -8.41 -11.98 16.61
N GLY A 347 -8.26 -12.97 15.73
CA GLY A 347 -7.95 -12.79 14.30
C GLY A 347 -8.94 -11.88 13.58
N SER A 348 -10.22 -11.96 13.98
CA SER A 348 -11.27 -11.10 13.47
C SER A 348 -11.16 -9.65 13.98
N ILE A 349 -10.92 -9.44 15.27
CA ILE A 349 -10.73 -8.08 15.83
C ILE A 349 -9.55 -7.41 15.08
N GLY A 350 -8.50 -8.17 14.77
CA GLY A 350 -7.38 -7.72 13.92
C GLY A 350 -7.76 -7.36 12.48
N PHE A 351 -8.76 -8.02 11.88
CA PHE A 351 -9.29 -7.63 10.57
C PHE A 351 -10.11 -6.34 10.64
N ALA A 352 -11.10 -6.27 11.53
CA ALA A 352 -12.07 -5.16 11.60
C ALA A 352 -11.39 -3.80 11.84
N VAL A 353 -10.29 -3.78 12.60
CA VAL A 353 -9.53 -2.57 12.92
C VAL A 353 -8.45 -2.26 11.85
N GLY A 354 -8.25 -3.12 10.84
CA GLY A 354 -7.12 -3.06 9.90
C GLY A 354 -7.38 -2.33 8.58
N SER A 355 -7.04 -1.04 8.49
CA SER A 355 -7.22 -0.18 7.30
C SER A 355 -5.93 0.16 6.51
N GLN A 356 -4.76 -0.40 6.89
CA GLN A 356 -3.45 -0.05 6.31
C GLN A 356 -3.33 -0.35 4.81
N LYS A 357 -4.24 -1.15 4.24
CA LYS A 357 -4.31 -1.48 2.82
C LYS A 357 -4.87 -0.32 1.99
N LEU A 358 -6.05 0.19 2.34
CA LEU A 358 -6.66 1.33 1.65
C LEU A 358 -5.95 2.65 2.00
N PHE A 359 -5.25 2.70 3.14
CA PHE A 359 -4.42 3.82 3.56
C PHE A 359 -3.39 4.26 2.51
N LEU A 360 -2.74 3.32 1.81
CA LEU A 360 -1.82 3.66 0.71
C LEU A 360 -2.57 4.38 -0.43
N ASN A 361 -3.65 3.79 -0.93
CA ASN A 361 -4.48 4.37 -1.98
C ASN A 361 -4.97 5.78 -1.60
N ILE A 362 -5.54 5.93 -0.40
CA ILE A 362 -6.10 7.19 0.10
C ILE A 362 -5.01 8.24 0.34
N ARG A 363 -3.76 7.88 0.70
CA ARG A 363 -2.66 8.86 0.79
C ARG A 363 -2.48 9.60 -0.53
N HIS A 364 -2.55 8.92 -1.67
CA HIS A 364 -2.38 9.55 -2.99
C HIS A 364 -3.55 10.44 -3.40
N GLU A 365 -4.75 10.21 -2.86
CA GLU A 365 -5.93 11.05 -3.09
C GLU A 365 -6.02 12.27 -2.14
N LEU A 366 -5.23 12.35 -1.06
CA LEU A 366 -5.25 13.48 -0.11
C LEU A 366 -4.60 14.75 -0.69
N VAL A 367 -5.15 15.92 -0.32
CA VAL A 367 -4.57 17.25 -0.59
C VAL A 367 -3.15 17.38 -0.02
N ASP A 368 -2.96 16.88 1.20
CA ASP A 368 -1.70 16.91 1.95
C ASP A 368 -1.33 15.47 2.34
N ARG A 369 -0.34 14.90 1.63
CA ARG A 369 0.14 13.53 1.86
C ARG A 369 0.76 13.37 3.26
N GLN A 370 1.37 14.41 3.83
CA GLN A 370 2.04 14.34 5.14
C GLN A 370 1.03 14.24 6.30
N ARG A 371 -0.22 14.67 6.09
CA ARG A 371 -1.30 14.52 7.08
C ARG A 371 -2.01 13.16 7.00
N ALA A 372 -1.58 12.22 6.16
CA ALA A 372 -2.21 10.90 6.08
C ALA A 372 -2.29 10.17 7.43
N PRO A 373 -1.25 10.15 8.31
CA PRO A 373 -1.37 9.54 9.64
C PRO A 373 -2.49 10.14 10.50
N GLN A 374 -2.84 11.42 10.29
CA GLN A 374 -3.95 12.08 10.99
C GLN A 374 -5.31 11.56 10.51
N SER A 375 -5.49 11.28 9.21
CA SER A 375 -6.73 10.68 8.71
C SER A 375 -6.90 9.24 9.20
N LEU A 376 -5.81 8.48 9.29
CA LEU A 376 -5.81 7.15 9.90
C LEU A 376 -6.12 7.20 11.41
N ALA A 377 -5.51 8.12 12.16
CA ALA A 377 -5.80 8.28 13.59
C ALA A 377 -7.28 8.65 13.86
N LEU A 378 -7.82 9.59 13.08
CA LEU A 378 -9.25 9.95 13.12
C LEU A 378 -10.15 8.77 12.72
N SER A 379 -9.75 7.98 11.73
CA SER A 379 -10.48 6.79 11.32
C SER A 379 -10.53 5.74 12.43
N LEU A 380 -9.38 5.40 13.00
CA LEU A 380 -9.26 4.38 14.04
C LEU A 380 -10.01 4.81 15.31
N SER A 381 -10.04 6.10 15.66
CA SER A 381 -10.82 6.58 16.81
C SER A 381 -12.34 6.43 16.65
N ASN A 382 -12.84 6.17 15.44
CA ASN A 382 -14.25 5.87 15.15
C ASN A 382 -14.49 4.38 14.81
N ALA A 383 -13.46 3.54 14.78
CA ALA A 383 -13.50 2.19 14.24
C ALA A 383 -13.81 1.10 15.30
N ILE A 384 -15.06 1.07 15.77
CA ILE A 384 -15.69 -0.03 16.51
C ILE A 384 -17.10 -0.15 15.89
N PRO A 385 -17.52 -1.27 15.25
CA PRO A 385 -17.74 -2.54 15.95
C PRO A 385 -17.03 -3.82 15.42
N PHE A 386 -17.68 -4.64 14.58
CA PHE A 386 -17.80 -6.09 14.85
C PHE A 386 -17.84 -7.17 13.69
N PHE A 387 -17.08 -8.29 13.57
CA PHE A 387 -17.62 -9.56 12.93
C PHE A 387 -16.93 -10.90 13.25
N SER A 388 -17.61 -11.98 13.69
CA SER A 388 -16.96 -13.23 14.18
C SER A 388 -16.13 -14.08 13.19
N ASP A 389 -16.63 -15.24 12.75
CA ASP A 389 -15.72 -16.39 12.53
C ASP A 389 -15.13 -16.46 11.10
N LEU A 390 -15.87 -16.06 10.07
CA LEU A 390 -15.34 -15.98 8.69
C LEU A 390 -14.34 -14.82 8.52
N VAL A 391 -14.67 -13.65 9.08
CA VAL A 391 -13.77 -12.48 9.07
C VAL A 391 -12.45 -12.78 9.81
N SER A 392 -12.48 -13.64 10.83
CA SER A 392 -11.24 -14.10 11.47
C SER A 392 -10.32 -14.86 10.53
N PHE A 393 -10.83 -15.87 9.82
CA PHE A 393 -10.02 -16.70 8.92
C PHE A 393 -9.26 -15.85 7.90
N ILE A 394 -9.96 -14.85 7.36
CA ILE A 394 -9.44 -13.88 6.40
C ILE A 394 -8.45 -12.91 7.07
N GLY A 395 -8.77 -12.45 8.28
CA GLY A 395 -7.91 -11.64 9.13
C GLY A 395 -6.57 -12.30 9.42
N ALA A 396 -6.61 -13.51 9.96
CA ALA A 396 -5.45 -14.29 10.34
C ALA A 396 -4.51 -14.58 9.17
N ILE A 397 -5.04 -15.11 8.06
CA ILE A 397 -4.22 -15.53 6.91
C ILE A 397 -3.74 -14.33 6.10
N THR A 398 -4.51 -13.24 6.01
CA THR A 398 -4.23 -12.17 5.02
C THR A 398 -4.19 -10.75 5.56
N SER A 399 -5.01 -10.38 6.56
CA SER A 399 -4.87 -9.03 7.16
C SER A 399 -3.57 -8.96 7.94
N VAL A 400 -3.33 -9.87 8.89
CA VAL A 400 -2.17 -9.84 9.81
C VAL A 400 -0.82 -9.78 9.05
N PRO A 401 -0.62 -10.52 7.94
CA PRO A 401 0.54 -10.31 7.09
C PRO A 401 0.63 -8.90 6.47
N LEU A 402 -0.46 -8.39 5.88
CA LEU A 402 -0.46 -7.08 5.21
C LEU A 402 -0.36 -5.89 6.18
N THR A 403 -0.99 -5.98 7.35
CA THR A 403 -1.18 -4.87 8.29
C THR A 403 -0.11 -4.79 9.38
N LEU A 404 0.47 -5.93 9.80
CA LEU A 404 1.45 -5.99 10.89
C LEU A 404 2.82 -6.52 10.42
N LEU A 405 2.85 -7.65 9.71
CA LEU A 405 4.12 -8.29 9.33
C LEU A 405 4.87 -7.51 8.26
N LEU A 406 4.19 -7.10 7.17
CA LEU A 406 4.84 -6.38 6.08
C LEU A 406 5.40 -5.02 6.52
N PRO A 407 4.68 -4.14 7.24
CA PRO A 407 5.28 -2.89 7.75
C PRO A 407 6.51 -3.12 8.64
N ALA A 408 6.50 -4.15 9.50
CA ALA A 408 7.66 -4.50 10.33
C ALA A 408 8.86 -5.00 9.49
N VAL A 409 8.61 -5.86 8.50
CA VAL A 409 9.62 -6.38 7.57
C VAL A 409 10.19 -5.29 6.67
N PHE A 410 9.35 -4.37 6.19
CA PHE A 410 9.72 -3.21 5.38
C PHE A 410 10.63 -2.26 6.18
N TRP A 411 10.23 -1.91 7.41
CA TRP A 411 11.04 -1.09 8.32
C TRP A 411 12.40 -1.70 8.61
N ARG A 412 12.48 -3.01 8.87
CA ARG A 412 13.75 -3.72 9.11
C ARG A 412 14.63 -3.73 7.85
N LYS A 413 14.07 -4.03 6.67
CA LYS A 413 14.80 -4.00 5.39
C LYS A 413 15.38 -2.61 5.11
N ARG A 414 14.60 -1.54 5.30
CA ARG A 414 15.04 -0.14 5.15
C ARG A 414 16.29 0.15 5.98
N HIS A 415 16.27 -0.21 7.27
CA HIS A 415 17.37 0.07 8.20
C HIS A 415 18.54 -0.95 8.11
N GLY A 416 18.60 -1.78 7.06
CA GLY A 416 19.64 -2.81 6.91
C GLY A 416 19.59 -3.94 7.95
N LEU A 417 18.51 -4.02 8.75
CA LEU A 417 18.40 -4.97 9.85
C LEU A 417 18.05 -6.37 9.33
N ALA A 418 18.86 -7.35 9.71
CA ALA A 418 18.64 -8.76 9.34
C ALA A 418 17.29 -9.25 9.86
N LEU A 419 16.42 -9.70 8.93
CA LEU A 419 15.00 -9.97 9.22
C LEU A 419 14.76 -10.93 10.40
N PHE A 420 15.55 -12.00 10.50
CA PHE A 420 15.39 -13.05 11.53
C PHE A 420 16.37 -12.97 12.70
N ARG A 421 17.20 -11.93 12.79
CA ARG A 421 18.09 -11.74 13.96
C ARG A 421 17.27 -11.17 15.11
N LEU A 422 17.21 -11.86 16.25
CA LEU A 422 16.63 -11.30 17.47
C LEU A 422 17.38 -10.02 17.84
N SER A 423 16.65 -8.91 17.81
CA SER A 423 17.01 -7.61 18.36
C SER A 423 15.86 -7.16 19.27
N LEU A 424 16.12 -6.32 20.27
CA LEU A 424 15.09 -5.93 21.24
C LEU A 424 14.17 -4.79 20.72
N ASP A 425 14.13 -4.61 19.40
CA ASP A 425 13.43 -3.49 18.76
C ASP A 425 11.92 -3.77 18.63
N TRP A 426 11.11 -2.71 18.66
CA TRP A 426 9.67 -2.79 18.40
C TRP A 426 9.33 -3.46 17.07
N SER A 427 10.16 -3.29 16.04
CA SER A 427 9.99 -3.99 14.75
C SER A 427 10.25 -5.51 14.84
N CYS A 428 11.13 -5.96 15.74
CA CYS A 428 11.33 -7.38 16.01
C CYS A 428 10.14 -7.96 16.78
N ALA A 429 9.68 -7.24 17.82
CA ALA A 429 8.50 -7.60 18.60
C ALA A 429 7.25 -7.70 17.71
N LEU A 430 7.01 -6.72 16.83
CA LEU A 430 5.89 -6.71 15.90
C LEU A 430 5.97 -7.83 14.84
N THR A 431 7.18 -8.15 14.35
CA THR A 431 7.41 -9.30 13.45
C THR A 431 7.08 -10.62 14.15
N TYR A 432 7.56 -10.83 15.38
CA TYR A 432 7.29 -12.06 16.11
C TYR A 432 5.82 -12.18 16.53
N PHE A 433 5.23 -11.10 17.04
CA PHE A 433 3.81 -11.02 17.38
C PHE A 433 2.92 -11.35 16.19
N SER A 434 3.14 -10.73 15.03
CA SER A 434 2.34 -10.98 13.82
C SER A 434 2.49 -12.41 13.29
N LEU A 435 3.68 -13.02 13.37
CA LEU A 435 3.86 -14.43 13.01
C LEU A 435 3.12 -15.38 13.97
N VAL A 436 3.26 -15.19 15.28
CA VAL A 436 2.56 -16.01 16.29
C VAL A 436 1.05 -15.86 16.15
N PHE A 437 0.57 -14.62 16.00
CA PHE A 437 -0.84 -14.29 15.86
C PHE A 437 -1.45 -14.82 14.56
N MET A 438 -0.74 -14.71 13.43
CA MET A 438 -1.13 -15.33 12.15
C MET A 438 -1.33 -16.83 12.32
N ILE A 439 -0.37 -17.53 12.94
CA ILE A 439 -0.43 -18.99 13.11
C ILE A 439 -1.57 -19.39 14.04
N THR A 440 -1.68 -18.78 15.23
CA THR A 440 -2.70 -19.17 16.22
C THR A 440 -4.11 -18.81 15.75
N ALA A 441 -4.33 -17.62 15.19
CA ALA A 441 -5.63 -17.21 14.67
C ALA A 441 -6.05 -18.01 13.44
N THR A 442 -5.10 -18.43 12.58
CA THR A 442 -5.40 -19.30 11.43
C THR A 442 -5.87 -20.67 11.91
N ALA A 443 -5.10 -21.32 12.78
CA ALA A 443 -5.47 -22.60 13.37
C ALA A 443 -6.81 -22.51 14.12
N GLY A 444 -7.01 -21.42 14.86
CA GLY A 444 -8.24 -21.13 15.59
C GLY A 444 -9.47 -21.05 14.68
N SER A 445 -9.34 -20.33 13.57
CA SER A 445 -10.39 -20.14 12.58
C SER A 445 -10.74 -21.43 11.84
N VAL A 446 -9.73 -22.18 11.38
CA VAL A 446 -9.92 -23.48 10.71
C VAL A 446 -10.69 -24.44 11.62
N TYR A 447 -10.33 -24.47 12.91
CA TYR A 447 -11.03 -25.31 13.88
C TYR A 447 -12.50 -24.88 14.08
N SER A 448 -12.78 -23.58 14.23
CA SER A 448 -14.16 -23.11 14.37
C SER A 448 -15.01 -23.45 13.14
N ILE A 449 -14.46 -23.25 11.94
CA ILE A 449 -15.11 -23.63 10.67
C ILE A 449 -15.40 -25.14 10.66
N GLN A 450 -14.44 -25.99 11.03
CA GLN A 450 -14.65 -27.44 11.08
C GLN A 450 -15.72 -27.85 12.11
N GLN A 451 -15.75 -27.20 13.28
CA GLN A 451 -16.75 -27.48 14.31
C GLN A 451 -18.15 -27.04 13.87
N ASP A 452 -18.30 -25.88 13.24
CA ASP A 452 -19.60 -25.39 12.78
C ASP A 452 -20.09 -26.08 11.49
N TRP A 453 -19.21 -26.58 10.62
CA TRP A 453 -19.59 -27.39 9.46
C TRP A 453 -20.37 -28.66 9.88
N SER A 454 -20.01 -29.27 11.01
CA SER A 454 -20.73 -30.44 11.56
C SER A 454 -22.22 -30.19 11.88
N LYS A 455 -22.64 -28.92 11.98
CA LYS A 455 -24.02 -28.50 12.28
C LYS A 455 -24.81 -28.12 11.02
N HIS A 456 -24.13 -27.55 10.01
CA HIS A 456 -24.76 -26.96 8.82
C HIS A 456 -24.98 -27.97 7.67
N GLY A 457 -24.64 -29.25 7.89
CA GLY A 457 -24.90 -30.32 6.92
C GLY A 457 -23.98 -30.28 5.69
N ALA A 458 -24.44 -30.90 4.60
CA ALA A 458 -23.69 -30.95 3.35
C ALA A 458 -23.63 -29.55 2.69
N PRO A 459 -22.48 -29.15 2.11
CA PRO A 459 -22.39 -27.87 1.41
C PRO A 459 -23.40 -27.82 0.26
N PHE A 460 -23.96 -26.63 0.03
CA PHE A 460 -25.03 -26.36 -0.94
C PHE A 460 -26.39 -27.02 -0.66
N SER A 461 -26.58 -27.74 0.45
CA SER A 461 -27.92 -28.25 0.82
C SER A 461 -28.89 -27.10 1.14
N CYS A 462 -30.11 -27.17 0.60
CA CYS A 462 -31.17 -26.19 0.86
C CYS A 462 -31.80 -26.42 2.25
N GLN A 463 -31.13 -25.98 3.31
CA GLN A 463 -31.78 -25.81 4.61
C GLN A 463 -32.75 -24.62 4.54
N LEU A 464 -34.06 -24.91 4.44
CA LEU A 464 -35.11 -23.91 4.60
C LEU A 464 -35.12 -23.46 6.07
N SER A 465 -34.86 -22.17 6.31
CA SER A 465 -34.68 -21.62 7.66
C SER A 465 -36.04 -21.31 8.32
N GLY A 466 -36.91 -22.32 8.41
CA GLY A 466 -38.33 -22.14 8.74
C GLY A 466 -39.10 -23.44 9.02
N SER A 467 -38.53 -24.31 9.85
CA SER A 467 -39.19 -25.47 10.47
C SER A 467 -38.65 -25.69 11.88
#